data_AF-A0A067CEN7-F1
#
_entry.id   AF-A0A067CEN7-F1
#
_cell.length_a   1.000
_cell.length_b   1.000
_cell.length_c   1.000
_cell.angle_alpha   90.00
_cell.angle_beta   90.00
_cell.angle_gamma   90.00
#
_symmetry.space_group_name_H-M   'P 1'
#
loop_
_entity.id
_entity.type
_entity.pdbx_description
1 polymer ?
#
loop_
_entity_poly.entity_id
_entity_poly.type
_entity_poly.pdbx_seq_one_letter_code
_entity_poly.pdbx_strand_id
1 'polypeptide(L)'
;METHLVALRTFHRLFEHTEVPYRFVVPAQNEPDASLWPSSVHGLHLGNVVHKWRQRQGRLTPAQRAQLDALGFVYDATRSPYIEWSDKVLALQTYKALTGHVRVPKSFVVPDQDLNWPPQLWHMKLGGVVDKLRRGLDGLTNDQRATLASLGFVGKHGRALAFEEATRVVPI
;
A
#
# COMPACT_ATOMS: atom_id res chain seq x y z
N MET A 1 -18.01 -4.02 16.89
CA MET A 1 -18.17 -3.29 15.61
C MET A 1 -18.24 -1.79 15.88
N GLU A 2 -19.06 -1.37 16.84
CA GLU A 2 -19.24 0.04 17.22
C GLU A 2 -17.94 0.75 17.59
N THR A 3 -17.09 0.17 18.45
CA THR A 3 -15.75 0.71 18.78
C THR A 3 -14.86 0.95 17.56
N HIS A 4 -14.92 0.07 16.55
CA HIS A 4 -14.15 0.23 15.33
C HIS A 4 -14.68 1.35 14.43
N LEU A 5 -16.01 1.55 14.41
CA LEU A 5 -16.63 2.66 13.68
C LEU A 5 -16.36 4.00 14.36
N VAL A 6 -16.32 4.04 15.70
CA VAL A 6 -15.88 5.22 16.45
C VAL A 6 -14.44 5.58 16.06
N ALA A 7 -13.54 4.60 16.04
CA ALA A 7 -12.16 4.81 15.61
C ALA A 7 -12.06 5.30 14.16
N LEU A 8 -12.79 4.69 13.22
CA LEU A 8 -12.79 5.12 11.81
C LEU A 8 -13.38 6.54 11.64
N ARG A 9 -14.42 6.89 12.41
CA ARG A 9 -15.02 8.23 12.38
C ARG A 9 -14.06 9.29 12.92
N THR A 10 -13.35 8.98 14.02
CA THR A 10 -12.31 9.86 14.55
C THR A 10 -11.17 10.03 13.54
N PHE A 11 -10.72 8.94 12.92
CA PHE A 11 -9.74 8.99 11.84
C PHE A 11 -10.20 9.90 10.70
N HIS A 12 -11.42 9.70 10.19
CA HIS A 12 -11.98 10.53 9.11
C HIS A 12 -12.07 12.01 9.49
N ARG A 13 -12.39 12.33 10.75
CA ARG A 13 -12.40 13.73 11.22
C ARG A 13 -11.00 14.35 11.23
N LEU A 14 -9.98 13.59 11.60
CA LEU A 14 -8.61 14.09 11.72
C LEU A 14 -7.88 14.19 10.37
N PHE A 15 -8.20 13.31 9.43
CA PHE A 15 -7.46 13.17 8.17
C PHE A 15 -8.33 13.44 6.93
N GLU A 16 -9.62 13.73 7.10
CA GLU A 16 -10.59 14.03 6.03
C GLU A 16 -10.74 12.93 4.96
N HIS A 17 -10.29 11.71 5.27
CA HIS A 17 -10.43 10.53 4.41
C HIS A 17 -10.61 9.25 5.24
N THR A 18 -11.22 8.22 4.64
CA THR A 18 -11.36 6.88 5.27
C THR A 18 -10.20 5.93 4.93
N GLU A 19 -9.18 6.51 4.33
CA GLU A 19 -8.02 5.79 3.87
C GLU A 19 -7.06 5.49 5.03
N VAL A 20 -7.37 4.46 5.82
CA VAL A 20 -6.53 4.05 6.96
C VAL A 20 -5.35 3.16 6.52
N PRO A 21 -4.09 3.53 6.81
CA PRO A 21 -2.93 2.68 6.55
C PRO A 21 -3.02 1.33 7.28
N TYR A 22 -2.54 0.23 6.67
CA TYR A 22 -2.69 -1.13 7.22
C TYR A 22 -2.15 -1.29 8.66
N ARG A 23 -1.03 -0.63 8.98
CA ARG A 23 -0.40 -0.72 10.31
C ARG A 23 -0.84 0.40 11.26
N PHE A 24 -1.76 1.28 10.86
CA PHE A 24 -2.22 2.36 11.71
C PHE A 24 -2.82 1.79 13.00
N VAL A 25 -2.25 2.23 14.12
CA VAL A 25 -2.72 1.94 15.47
C VAL A 25 -3.15 3.26 16.07
N VAL A 26 -4.31 3.27 16.70
CA VAL A 26 -4.75 4.43 17.46
C VAL A 26 -3.73 4.66 18.59
N PRO A 27 -3.22 5.90 18.77
CA PRO A 27 -2.25 6.21 19.81
C PRO A 27 -2.67 5.68 21.19
N ALA A 28 -1.70 5.12 21.92
CA ALA A 28 -1.93 4.65 23.29
C ALA A 28 -2.05 5.85 24.25
N GLN A 29 -2.65 5.67 25.44
CA GLN A 29 -2.92 6.76 26.40
C GLN A 29 -1.70 7.63 26.77
N ASN A 30 -0.50 7.08 26.66
CA ASN A 30 0.77 7.72 26.97
C ASN A 30 1.39 8.47 25.79
N GLU A 31 0.74 8.50 24.62
CA GLU A 31 1.21 9.20 23.44
C GLU A 31 0.59 10.61 23.36
N PRO A 32 1.32 11.60 22.80
CA PRO A 32 0.87 13.00 22.74
C PRO A 32 -0.47 13.19 22.02
N ASP A 33 -0.71 12.39 20.98
CA ASP A 33 -1.92 12.49 20.16
C ASP A 33 -3.11 11.71 20.73
N ALA A 34 -2.94 11.00 21.85
CA ALA A 34 -3.98 10.15 22.44
C ALA A 34 -5.23 10.92 22.85
N SER A 35 -5.08 12.19 23.23
CA SER A 35 -6.18 13.09 23.61
C SER A 35 -7.18 13.34 22.46
N LEU A 36 -6.76 13.17 21.21
CA LEU A 36 -7.61 13.30 20.02
C LEU A 36 -8.51 12.08 19.80
N TRP A 37 -8.24 10.99 20.51
CA TRP A 37 -8.90 9.71 20.37
C TRP A 37 -9.70 9.36 21.63
N PRO A 38 -10.92 8.81 21.49
CA PRO A 38 -11.64 8.28 22.63
C PRO A 38 -10.83 7.18 23.33
N SER A 39 -10.85 7.15 24.67
CA SER A 39 -10.11 6.16 25.46
C SER A 39 -10.49 4.72 25.13
N SER A 40 -11.72 4.49 24.67
CA SER A 40 -12.23 3.17 24.26
C SER A 40 -11.54 2.60 23.01
N VAL A 41 -10.78 3.40 22.25
CA VAL A 41 -10.14 2.98 21.00
C VAL A 41 -8.62 3.04 21.05
N HIS A 42 -8.01 3.48 22.15
CA HIS A 42 -6.55 3.54 22.30
C HIS A 42 -5.90 2.17 22.09
N GLY A 43 -4.79 2.13 21.35
CA GLY A 43 -4.08 0.90 20.99
C GLY A 43 -4.80 0.03 19.95
N LEU A 44 -5.95 0.43 19.43
CA LEU A 44 -6.66 -0.34 18.42
C LEU A 44 -5.88 -0.34 17.09
N HIS A 45 -5.58 -1.52 16.56
CA HIS A 45 -5.04 -1.71 15.21
C HIS A 45 -6.10 -1.45 14.12
N LEU A 46 -6.55 -0.20 14.01
CA LEU A 46 -7.63 0.21 13.12
C LEU A 46 -7.33 -0.13 11.65
N GLY A 47 -6.07 0.01 11.21
CA GLY A 47 -5.67 -0.38 9.86
C GLY A 47 -5.93 -1.85 9.53
N ASN A 48 -5.71 -2.73 10.51
CA ASN A 48 -5.91 -4.17 10.36
C ASN A 48 -7.42 -4.52 10.35
N VAL A 49 -8.22 -3.79 11.11
CA VAL A 49 -9.69 -3.90 11.13
C VAL A 49 -10.27 -3.48 9.78
N VAL A 50 -9.92 -2.29 9.30
CA VAL A 50 -10.35 -1.75 7.99
C VAL A 50 -9.94 -2.70 6.86
N HIS A 51 -8.72 -3.24 6.91
CA HIS A 51 -8.27 -4.22 5.93
C HIS A 51 -9.13 -5.48 5.89
N LYS A 52 -9.53 -6.02 7.06
CA LYS A 52 -10.44 -7.18 7.13
C LYS A 52 -11.82 -6.86 6.55
N TRP A 53 -12.35 -5.64 6.77
CA TRP A 53 -13.61 -5.22 6.16
C TRP A 53 -13.52 -5.19 4.63
N ARG A 54 -12.41 -4.65 4.08
CA ARG A 54 -12.15 -4.63 2.63
C ARG A 54 -12.04 -6.03 2.03
N GLN A 55 -11.43 -6.99 2.74
CA GLN A 55 -11.31 -8.38 2.26
C GLN A 55 -12.60 -9.19 2.40
N ARG A 56 -13.44 -8.88 3.40
CA ARG A 56 -14.59 -9.70 3.80
C ARG A 56 -15.89 -8.92 3.64
N GLN A 57 -16.03 -8.23 2.52
CA GLN A 57 -17.20 -7.39 2.22
C GLN A 57 -18.53 -8.15 2.29
N GLY A 58 -18.53 -9.43 1.89
CA GLY A 58 -19.71 -10.31 1.98
C GLY A 58 -20.10 -10.74 3.39
N ARG A 59 -19.30 -10.40 4.41
CA ARG A 59 -19.62 -10.66 5.84
C ARG A 59 -20.14 -9.43 6.58
N LEU A 60 -20.20 -8.27 5.92
CA LEU A 60 -20.76 -7.05 6.48
C LEU A 60 -22.29 -7.13 6.41
N THR A 61 -22.96 -6.84 7.53
CA THR A 61 -24.42 -6.71 7.52
C THR A 61 -24.85 -5.46 6.74
N PRO A 62 -26.08 -5.39 6.21
CA PRO A 62 -26.56 -4.20 5.51
C PRO A 62 -26.43 -2.92 6.34
N ALA A 63 -26.71 -2.98 7.64
CA ALA A 63 -26.56 -1.84 8.56
C ALA A 63 -25.09 -1.39 8.71
N GLN A 64 -24.15 -2.34 8.79
CA GLN A 64 -22.71 -2.02 8.87
C GLN A 64 -22.20 -1.40 7.58
N ARG A 65 -22.66 -1.91 6.44
CA ARG A 65 -22.34 -1.34 5.12
C ARG A 65 -22.87 0.10 5.00
N ALA A 66 -24.12 0.34 5.35
CA ALA A 66 -24.69 1.70 5.33
C ALA A 66 -23.90 2.69 6.21
N GLN A 67 -23.42 2.26 7.38
CA GLN A 67 -22.59 3.09 8.25
C GLN A 67 -21.21 3.39 7.65
N LEU A 68 -20.60 2.44 6.96
CA LEU A 68 -19.32 2.63 6.26
C LEU A 68 -19.50 3.52 5.02
N ASP A 69 -20.57 3.31 4.25
CA ASP A 69 -20.90 4.11 3.06
C ASP A 69 -21.17 5.57 3.44
N ALA A 70 -21.89 5.82 4.54
CA ALA A 70 -22.12 7.16 5.06
C ALA A 70 -20.84 7.90 5.49
N LEU A 71 -19.76 7.16 5.78
CA LEU A 71 -18.43 7.72 6.06
C LEU A 71 -17.58 7.89 4.79
N GLY A 72 -18.08 7.51 3.61
CA GLY A 72 -17.28 7.49 2.39
C GLY A 72 -16.20 6.40 2.41
N PHE A 73 -16.49 5.25 3.01
CA PHE A 73 -15.51 4.17 3.14
C PHE A 73 -15.12 3.57 1.80
N VAL A 74 -13.83 3.62 1.47
CA VAL A 74 -13.30 3.02 0.25
C VAL A 74 -13.11 1.50 0.43
N TYR A 75 -13.90 0.69 -0.28
CA TYR A 75 -13.84 -0.77 -0.16
C TYR A 75 -12.74 -1.41 -1.00
N ASP A 76 -12.46 -0.84 -2.17
CA ASP A 76 -11.44 -1.34 -3.09
C ASP A 76 -10.06 -0.76 -2.75
N ALA A 77 -9.33 -1.45 -1.87
CA ALA A 77 -7.89 -1.21 -1.66
C ALA A 77 -7.00 -2.12 -2.52
N THR A 78 -7.53 -2.78 -3.57
CA THR A 78 -6.69 -3.60 -4.45
C THR A 78 -5.69 -2.74 -5.23
N ARG A 79 -6.07 -1.50 -5.52
CA ARG A 79 -5.16 -0.35 -5.54
C ARG A 79 -4.92 0.03 -4.09
N SER A 80 -3.72 -0.17 -3.55
CA SER A 80 -3.35 0.51 -2.32
C SER A 80 -3.03 1.95 -2.73
N PRO A 81 -3.91 2.95 -2.55
CA PRO A 81 -3.60 4.33 -2.92
C PRO A 81 -2.46 4.90 -2.06
N TYR A 82 -2.16 4.28 -0.92
CA TYR A 82 -1.04 4.70 -0.03
C TYR A 82 0.36 4.48 -0.59
N ILE A 83 0.50 3.77 -1.70
CA ILE A 83 1.80 3.57 -2.32
C ILE A 83 1.64 4.02 -3.76
N GLU A 84 1.96 5.28 -3.95
CA GLU A 84 2.01 5.88 -5.28
C GLU A 84 2.95 5.08 -6.18
N TRP A 85 2.73 5.16 -7.48
CA TRP A 85 3.65 4.52 -8.42
C TRP A 85 5.10 4.99 -8.19
N SER A 86 5.27 6.28 -7.92
CA SER A 86 6.55 6.90 -7.54
C SER A 86 7.18 6.21 -6.32
N ASP A 87 6.42 5.90 -5.27
CA ASP A 87 6.96 5.25 -4.07
C ASP A 87 7.39 3.81 -4.33
N LYS A 88 6.69 3.08 -5.22
CA LYS A 88 7.10 1.73 -5.64
C LYS A 88 8.45 1.79 -6.35
N VAL A 89 8.59 2.75 -7.26
CA VAL A 89 9.82 2.97 -8.02
C VAL A 89 10.96 3.38 -7.10
N LEU A 90 10.72 4.35 -6.21
CA LEU A 90 11.72 4.82 -5.24
C LEU A 90 12.18 3.69 -4.29
N ALA A 91 11.24 2.86 -3.83
CA ALA A 91 11.57 1.72 -2.98
C ALA A 91 12.40 0.66 -3.72
N LEU A 92 12.09 0.39 -5.00
CA LEU A 92 12.88 -0.51 -5.84
C LEU A 92 14.28 0.05 -6.16
N GLN A 93 14.38 1.36 -6.42
CA GLN A 93 15.66 2.05 -6.62
C GLN A 93 16.54 1.97 -5.37
N THR A 94 15.97 2.27 -4.20
CA THR A 94 16.67 2.21 -2.91
C THR A 94 17.13 0.78 -2.62
N TYR A 95 16.25 -0.21 -2.79
CA TYR A 95 16.62 -1.62 -2.62
C TYR A 95 17.75 -2.05 -3.56
N LYS A 96 17.71 -1.61 -4.82
CA LYS A 96 18.76 -1.89 -5.81
C LYS A 96 20.09 -1.24 -5.43
N ALA A 97 20.07 0.00 -4.96
CA ALA A 97 21.27 0.69 -4.51
C ALA A 97 21.95 -0.05 -3.35
N LEU A 98 21.15 -0.62 -2.43
CA LEU A 98 21.65 -1.34 -1.26
C LEU A 98 22.09 -2.78 -1.54
N THR A 99 21.46 -3.47 -2.49
CA THR A 99 21.67 -4.92 -2.71
C THR A 99 22.27 -5.25 -4.08
N GLY A 100 22.39 -4.27 -4.97
CA GLY A 100 22.84 -4.45 -6.37
C GLY A 100 21.78 -5.04 -7.30
N HIS A 101 20.59 -5.44 -6.80
CA HIS A 101 19.55 -6.07 -7.61
C HIS A 101 18.13 -5.75 -7.13
N VAL A 102 17.10 -6.07 -7.93
CA VAL A 102 15.68 -5.87 -7.54
C VAL A 102 14.95 -7.18 -7.19
N ARG A 103 15.70 -8.21 -6.78
CA ARG A 103 15.14 -9.50 -6.33
C ARG A 103 14.68 -9.41 -4.87
N VAL A 104 13.61 -8.67 -4.63
CA VAL A 104 13.06 -8.47 -3.28
C VAL A 104 12.38 -9.76 -2.77
N PRO A 105 12.77 -10.28 -1.59
CA PRO A 105 12.08 -11.39 -0.92
C PRO A 105 10.63 -11.02 -0.58
N LYS A 106 9.69 -11.97 -0.69
CA LYS A 106 8.27 -11.69 -0.45
C LYS A 106 7.96 -11.20 0.97
N SER A 107 8.75 -11.64 1.95
CA SER A 107 8.64 -11.24 3.37
C SER A 107 9.33 -9.91 3.68
N PHE A 108 10.06 -9.31 2.73
CA PHE A 108 10.83 -8.11 2.98
C PHE A 108 9.94 -6.92 3.31
N VAL A 109 10.29 -6.26 4.41
CA VAL A 109 9.69 -5.02 4.90
C VAL A 109 10.81 -4.00 5.02
N VAL A 110 10.58 -2.79 4.52
CA VAL A 110 11.54 -1.70 4.66
C VAL A 110 11.73 -1.43 6.16
N PRO A 111 12.97 -1.48 6.67
CA PRO A 111 13.26 -1.18 8.07
C PRO A 111 12.90 0.27 8.39
N ASP A 112 12.42 0.50 9.61
CA ASP A 112 12.32 1.83 10.19
C ASP A 112 13.66 2.28 10.77
N GLN A 113 13.86 3.60 10.84
CA GLN A 113 15.07 4.24 11.35
C GLN A 113 16.36 3.91 10.57
N ASP A 114 16.25 3.29 9.40
CA ASP A 114 17.36 3.10 8.48
C ASP A 114 17.46 4.33 7.55
N LEU A 115 18.51 5.12 7.73
CA LEU A 115 18.78 6.34 6.97
C LEU A 115 19.05 6.08 5.49
N ASN A 116 19.32 4.83 5.10
CA ASN A 116 19.42 4.47 3.70
C ASN A 116 18.05 4.47 2.99
N TRP A 117 16.95 4.46 3.76
CA TRP A 117 15.60 4.49 3.24
C TRP A 117 14.94 5.83 3.49
N PRO A 118 14.27 6.41 2.48
CA PRO A 118 13.39 7.56 2.66
C PRO A 118 12.33 7.26 3.74
N PRO A 119 12.08 8.17 4.71
CA PRO A 119 11.16 7.93 5.82
C PRO A 119 9.74 7.54 5.39
N GLN A 120 9.26 8.06 4.26
CA GLN A 120 7.96 7.71 3.70
C GLN A 120 7.85 6.24 3.24
N LEU A 121 8.98 5.56 3.04
CA LEU A 121 9.03 4.15 2.66
C LEU A 121 9.15 3.22 3.85
N TRP A 122 9.43 3.74 5.05
CA TRP A 122 9.61 2.92 6.24
C TRP A 122 8.38 2.06 6.52
N HIS A 123 8.64 0.83 6.97
CA HIS A 123 7.64 -0.21 7.19
C HIS A 123 6.85 -0.66 5.94
N MET A 124 7.18 -0.18 4.73
CA MET A 124 6.58 -0.65 3.50
C MET A 124 6.86 -2.15 3.34
N LYS A 125 5.80 -2.95 3.13
CA LYS A 125 5.92 -4.37 2.76
C LYS A 125 6.36 -4.53 1.29
N LEU A 126 7.54 -4.03 0.95
CA LEU A 126 8.04 -3.98 -0.43
C LEU A 126 8.04 -5.38 -1.08
N GLY A 127 8.32 -6.44 -0.34
CA GLY A 127 8.21 -7.81 -0.85
C GLY A 127 6.81 -8.18 -1.37
N GLY A 128 5.77 -7.74 -0.66
CA GLY A 128 4.38 -7.93 -1.07
C GLY A 128 3.97 -7.02 -2.23
N VAL A 129 4.51 -5.79 -2.27
CA VAL A 129 4.32 -4.87 -3.41
C VAL A 129 4.90 -5.48 -4.68
N VAL A 130 6.13 -6.00 -4.61
CA VAL A 130 6.81 -6.65 -5.73
C VAL A 130 6.10 -7.93 -6.18
N ASP A 131 5.60 -8.76 -5.26
CA ASP A 131 4.78 -9.93 -5.61
C ASP A 131 3.50 -9.53 -6.36
N LYS A 132 2.83 -8.46 -5.93
CA LYS A 132 1.66 -7.93 -6.65
C LYS A 132 2.02 -7.38 -8.02
N LEU A 133 3.12 -6.61 -8.14
CA LEU A 133 3.61 -6.10 -9.42
C LEU A 133 3.90 -7.25 -10.39
N ARG A 134 4.53 -8.34 -9.93
CA ARG A 134 4.79 -9.54 -10.74
C ARG A 134 3.51 -10.22 -11.23
N ARG A 135 2.46 -10.26 -10.41
CA ARG A 135 1.16 -10.86 -10.77
C ARG A 135 0.32 -9.97 -11.69
N GLY A 136 0.51 -8.66 -11.62
CA GLY A 136 -0.27 -7.66 -12.34
C GLY A 136 0.47 -7.01 -13.50
N LEU A 137 1.54 -7.63 -14.03
CA LEU A 137 2.33 -7.06 -15.13
C LEU A 137 1.46 -6.71 -16.33
N ASP A 138 0.47 -7.54 -16.66
CA ASP A 138 -0.41 -7.37 -17.80
C ASP A 138 -1.23 -6.06 -17.75
N GLY A 139 -1.50 -5.55 -16.55
CA GLY A 139 -2.24 -4.31 -16.34
C GLY A 139 -1.38 -3.04 -16.24
N LEU A 140 -0.05 -3.13 -16.42
CA LEU A 140 0.85 -1.96 -16.38
C LEU A 140 0.89 -1.23 -17.73
N THR A 141 0.97 0.10 -17.68
CA THR A 141 1.19 0.92 -18.87
C THR A 141 2.58 0.70 -19.45
N ASN A 142 2.79 1.11 -20.70
CA ASN A 142 4.11 1.00 -21.35
C ASN A 142 5.20 1.75 -20.58
N ASP A 143 4.89 2.96 -20.09
CA ASP A 143 5.84 3.76 -19.30
C ASP A 143 6.20 3.08 -17.96
N GLN A 144 5.22 2.46 -17.31
CA GLN A 144 5.43 1.70 -16.08
C GLN A 144 6.31 0.47 -16.33
N ARG A 145 6.09 -0.24 -17.45
CA ARG A 145 6.92 -1.38 -17.85
C ARG A 145 8.34 -0.96 -18.20
N ALA A 146 8.52 0.14 -18.93
CA ALA A 146 9.82 0.70 -19.28
C ALA A 146 10.60 1.13 -18.02
N THR A 147 9.90 1.76 -17.06
CA THR A 147 10.48 2.13 -15.76
C THR A 147 10.94 0.89 -14.98
N LEU A 148 10.15 -0.18 -14.94
CA LEU A 148 10.56 -1.42 -14.30
C LEU A 148 11.71 -2.11 -15.04
N ALA A 149 11.70 -2.09 -16.39
CA ALA A 149 12.75 -2.66 -17.21
C ALA A 149 14.11 -1.97 -16.97
N SER A 150 14.15 -0.63 -16.88
CA SER A 150 15.37 0.13 -16.60
C SER A 150 15.96 -0.16 -15.22
N LEU A 151 15.11 -0.52 -14.25
CA LEU A 151 15.56 -0.99 -12.93
C LEU A 151 16.15 -2.41 -12.96
N GLY A 152 16.02 -3.13 -14.07
CA GLY A 152 16.39 -4.54 -14.18
C GLY A 152 15.33 -5.46 -13.54
N PHE A 153 14.09 -5.00 -13.46
CA PHE A 153 12.99 -5.78 -12.91
C PHE A 153 12.62 -6.92 -13.85
N VAL A 154 12.54 -8.11 -13.27
CA VAL A 154 12.27 -9.34 -14.01
C VAL A 154 10.88 -9.85 -13.63
N GLY A 155 10.09 -10.18 -14.66
CA GLY A 155 8.75 -10.71 -14.49
C GLY A 155 8.73 -12.18 -14.08
N LYS A 156 7.59 -12.83 -14.27
CA LYS A 156 7.42 -14.26 -13.97
C LYS A 156 8.40 -15.11 -14.81
N HIS A 157 8.98 -16.15 -14.20
CA HIS A 157 9.91 -17.11 -14.81
C HIS A 157 11.23 -16.53 -15.32
N GLY A 158 11.70 -15.41 -14.79
CA GLY A 158 12.99 -14.86 -15.22
C GLY A 158 12.93 -14.10 -16.55
N ARG A 159 11.72 -13.86 -17.10
CA ARG A 159 11.56 -13.09 -18.34
C ARG A 159 11.81 -11.61 -18.06
N ALA A 160 12.85 -11.06 -18.68
CA ALA A 160 13.11 -9.63 -18.68
C ALA A 160 11.89 -8.90 -19.27
N LEU A 161 11.52 -7.77 -18.67
CA LEU A 161 10.58 -6.86 -19.31
C LEU A 161 11.29 -6.30 -20.54
N ALA A 162 10.80 -6.62 -21.72
CA ALA A 162 11.37 -6.11 -22.95
C ALA A 162 11.23 -4.59 -22.97
N PHE A 163 12.32 -3.90 -23.29
CA PHE A 163 12.19 -2.58 -23.91
C PHE A 163 11.55 -2.85 -25.27
N GLU A 164 10.23 -2.66 -25.38
CA GLU A 164 9.64 -2.51 -26.71
C GLU A 164 10.14 -1.17 -27.25
N GLU A 165 11.30 -1.20 -27.89
CA GLU A 165 11.66 -0.17 -28.84
C GLU A 165 10.54 -0.10 -29.88
N ALA A 166 10.04 1.11 -30.07
CA ALA A 166 9.09 1.44 -31.11
C ALA A 166 9.71 1.16 -32.48
N THR A 167 9.61 -0.07 -32.97
CA THR A 167 9.99 -0.43 -34.34
C THR A 167 8.78 -0.95 -35.09
N ARG A 168 7.92 -0.01 -35.50
CA ARG A 168 7.14 -0.15 -36.73
C ARG A 168 7.42 1.05 -37.63
N VAL A 169 8.63 1.07 -38.19
CA VAL A 169 8.79 1.67 -39.53
C VAL A 169 8.35 0.58 -40.50
N VAL A 170 7.17 0.77 -41.09
CA VAL A 170 6.72 -0.02 -42.23
C VAL A 170 7.37 0.60 -43.46
N PRO A 171 8.26 -0.10 -44.19
CA PRO A 171 8.72 0.42 -45.47
C PRO A 171 7.60 0.23 -46.50
N ILE A 172 7.33 1.29 -47.27
CA ILE A 172 6.76 1.19 -48.62
C ILE A 172 7.82 1.76 -49.56
#